data_AF-A0A956QZ33-F1
#
_entry.id   AF-A0A956QZ33-F1
#
_cell.length_a   1.000
_cell.length_b   1.000
_cell.length_c   1.000
_cell.angle_alpha   90.00
_cell.angle_beta   90.00
_cell.angle_gamma   90.00
#
_symmetry.space_group_name_H-M   'P 1'
#
loop_
_entity.id
_entity.type
_entity.pdbx_description
1 polymer ?
#
loop_
_entity_poly.entity_id
_entity_poly.type
_entity_poly.pdbx_seq_one_letter_code
_entity_poly.pdbx_strand_id
1 'polypeptide(L)' 'DPTGDDPERPPRVLLSYSHDSPEHARRVLELAQRMRQEGIDAIIDQFDDAPAEGWPRWMLRQIREADYIVVIASDG' A
#
# COMPACT_ATOMS: atom_id res chain seq x y z
N ASP A 1 18.28 -10.17 -18.65
CA ASP A 1 18.07 -9.54 -17.34
C ASP A 1 17.29 -8.26 -17.59
N PRO A 2 15.96 -8.25 -17.39
CA PRO A 2 15.19 -7.02 -17.51
C PRO A 2 15.40 -6.23 -16.22
N THR A 3 16.19 -5.17 -16.30
CA THR A 3 16.27 -4.15 -15.26
C THR A 3 14.86 -3.67 -14.90
N GLY A 4 14.55 -3.60 -13.61
CA GLY A 4 13.21 -3.36 -13.04
C GLY A 4 12.55 -2.01 -13.33
N ASP A 5 12.98 -1.28 -14.35
CA ASP A 5 12.27 -0.12 -14.92
C ASP A 5 11.60 -0.57 -16.22
N ASP A 6 10.39 -1.10 -16.09
CA ASP A 6 9.44 -1.11 -17.21
C ASP A 6 8.60 0.16 -17.11
N PRO A 7 8.91 1.23 -17.88
CA PRO A 7 8.26 2.53 -17.76
C PRO A 7 6.76 2.49 -18.09
N GLU A 8 6.23 1.35 -18.54
CA GLU A 8 4.82 1.17 -18.89
C GLU A 8 3.93 0.74 -17.71
N ARG A 9 4.48 0.22 -16.59
CA ARG A 9 3.62 -0.20 -15.45
C ARG A 9 3.46 0.91 -14.40
N PRO A 10 2.23 1.14 -13.88
CA PRO A 10 2.00 1.98 -12.71
C PRO A 10 2.96 1.63 -11.55
N PRO A 11 3.60 2.62 -10.89
CA PRO A 11 4.43 2.33 -9.72
C PRO A 11 3.56 1.74 -8.61
N ARG A 12 4.02 0.62 -8.04
CA ARG A 12 3.35 -0.05 -6.92
C ARG A 12 3.81 0.58 -5.61
N VAL A 13 2.86 1.09 -4.82
CA VAL A 13 3.16 1.80 -3.57
C VAL A 13 2.44 1.16 -2.41
N LEU A 14 3.18 0.67 -1.42
CA LEU A 14 2.61 0.21 -0.15
C LEU A 14 2.46 1.41 0.80
N LEU A 15 1.24 1.69 1.28
CA LEU A 15 1.06 2.64 2.38
C LEU A 15 1.11 1.90 3.72
N SER A 16 2.16 2.15 4.48
CA SER A 16 2.35 1.63 5.83
C SER A 16 1.84 2.67 6.83
N TYR A 17 0.81 2.32 7.60
CA TYR A 17 0.15 3.21 8.56
C TYR A 17 -0.22 2.42 9.82
N SER A 18 -0.48 3.13 10.91
CA SER A 18 -1.00 2.53 12.15
C SER A 18 -2.53 2.58 12.18
N HIS A 19 -3.13 1.64 12.90
CA HIS A 19 -4.59 1.59 13.10
C HIS A 19 -5.05 2.49 14.27
N ASP A 20 -4.40 3.64 14.48
CA ASP A 20 -4.56 4.47 15.69
C ASP A 20 -5.99 4.99 15.88
N SER A 21 -6.67 5.38 14.79
CA SER A 21 -8.07 5.79 14.84
C SER A 21 -8.83 5.47 13.55
N PRO A 22 -10.17 5.29 13.63
CA PRO A 22 -11.01 5.12 12.44
C PRO A 22 -10.91 6.30 11.46
N GLU A 23 -10.75 7.53 11.97
CA GLU A 23 -10.59 8.71 11.13
C GLU A 23 -9.25 8.70 10.38
N HIS A 24 -8.17 8.28 11.04
CA HIS A 24 -6.88 8.11 10.38
C HIS A 24 -6.94 7.02 9.30
N ALA A 25 -7.47 5.84 9.62
CA ALA A 25 -7.64 4.75 8.67
C ALA A 25 -8.49 5.18 7.45
N ARG A 26 -9.56 5.94 7.66
CA ARG A 26 -10.40 6.50 6.58
C ARG A 26 -9.61 7.45 5.68
N ARG A 27 -8.78 8.35 6.24
CA ARG A 27 -7.94 9.27 5.45
C ARG A 27 -6.89 8.52 4.64
N VAL A 28 -6.32 7.45 5.17
CA VAL A 28 -5.37 6.59 4.44
C VAL A 28 -6.06 5.86 3.28
N LEU A 29 -7.28 5.38 3.48
CA LEU A 29 -8.08 4.78 2.40
C LEU A 29 -8.37 5.79 1.28
N GLU A 30 -8.79 7.00 1.62
CA GLU A 30 -9.05 8.07 0.64
C GLU A 30 -7.79 8.44 -0.16
N LEU A 31 -6.64 8.51 0.52
CA LEU A 31 -5.35 8.73 -0.12
C LEU A 31 -5.02 7.59 -1.10
N ALA A 32 -5.13 6.33 -0.67
CA ALA A 32 -4.86 5.17 -1.53
C ALA A 32 -5.76 5.16 -2.78
N GLN A 33 -7.06 5.42 -2.61
CA GLN A 33 -8.01 5.50 -3.73
C GLN A 33 -7.65 6.62 -4.70
N ARG A 34 -7.24 7.79 -4.19
CA ARG A 34 -6.82 8.92 -5.02
C ARG A 34 -5.53 8.62 -5.80
N MET A 35 -4.54 8.02 -5.15
CA MET A 35 -3.30 7.59 -5.83
C MET A 35 -3.60 6.62 -6.98
N ARG A 36 -4.54 5.69 -6.80
CA ARG A 36 -5.01 4.77 -7.85
C ARG A 36 -5.68 5.50 -9.02
N GLN A 37 -6.45 6.55 -8.76
CA GLN A 37 -7.04 7.39 -9.80
C GLN A 37 -5.98 8.19 -10.59
N GLU A 38 -4.85 8.50 -9.94
CA GLU A 38 -3.73 9.25 -10.52
C GLU A 38 -2.67 8.33 -11.19
N GLY A 39 -2.97 7.03 -11.34
CA GLY A 39 -2.11 6.08 -12.06
C GLY A 39 -1.01 5.43 -11.21
N ILE A 40 -1.16 5.41 -9.89
CA ILE A 40 -0.27 4.72 -8.95
C ILE A 40 -0.98 3.49 -8.40
N ASP A 41 -0.37 2.31 -8.47
CA ASP A 41 -0.92 1.09 -7.86
C ASP A 41 -0.69 1.09 -6.34
N ALA A 42 -1.47 1.91 -5.63
CA ALA A 42 -1.42 2.01 -4.17
C ALA A 42 -2.11 0.80 -3.51
N ILE A 43 -1.44 0.22 -2.50
CA ILE A 43 -1.84 -0.97 -1.76
C ILE A 43 -1.90 -0.65 -0.26
N ILE A 44 -3.00 -1.07 0.37
CA ILE A 44 -3.23 -1.01 1.82
C ILE A 44 -3.94 -2.28 2.27
N ASP A 45 -3.81 -2.61 3.55
CA ASP A 45 -4.47 -3.77 4.17
C ASP A 45 -6.01 -3.71 4.09
N GLN A 46 -6.61 -2.52 4.09
CA GLN A 46 -8.08 -2.35 3.99
C GLN A 46 -8.71 -2.86 2.68
N PHE A 47 -7.91 -3.17 1.66
CA PHE A 47 -8.40 -3.79 0.43
C PHE A 47 -8.50 -5.32 0.52
N ASP A 48 -7.96 -5.93 1.57
CA ASP A 48 -7.94 -7.37 1.81
C ASP A 48 -8.68 -7.68 3.13
N ASP A 49 -9.74 -8.49 3.08
CA ASP A 49 -10.47 -8.85 4.31
C ASP A 49 -9.72 -9.89 5.16
N ALA A 50 -9.16 -10.91 4.51
CA ALA A 50 -8.42 -11.99 5.16
C ALA A 50 -7.51 -12.70 4.14
N PRO A 51 -6.23 -12.30 4.02
CA PRO A 51 -5.34 -12.91 3.05
C PRO A 51 -5.11 -14.39 3.37
N ALA A 52 -5.27 -15.28 2.38
CA ALA A 52 -5.13 -16.73 2.55
C ALA A 52 -3.73 -17.15 3.04
N GLU A 53 -2.70 -16.36 2.70
CA GLU A 53 -1.33 -16.54 3.19
C GLU A 53 -1.14 -16.06 4.64
N GLY A 54 -2.11 -15.34 5.21
CA GLY A 54 -2.04 -14.69 6.51
C GLY A 54 -1.30 -13.35 6.47
N TRP A 55 -1.68 -12.44 7.37
CA TRP A 55 -1.16 -11.06 7.42
C TRP A 55 0.37 -10.94 7.40
N PRO A 56 1.16 -11.74 8.16
CA PRO A 56 2.62 -11.59 8.14
C PRO A 56 3.25 -11.89 6.78
N ARG A 57 2.78 -12.93 6.07
CA ARG A 57 3.31 -13.28 4.74
C ARG A 57 2.82 -12.31 3.68
N TRP A 58 1.55 -11.89 3.76
CA TRP A 58 1.00 -10.85 2.91
C TRP A 58 1.82 -9.55 3.00
N MET A 59 2.13 -9.10 4.22
CA MET A 59 2.92 -7.88 4.45
C MET A 59 4.34 -8.01 3.88
N LEU A 60 5.04 -9.12 4.16
CA LEU A 60 6.38 -9.36 3.61
C LEU A 60 6.38 -9.42 2.08
N ARG A 61 5.31 -9.92 1.47
CA ARG A 61 5.12 -9.91 0.02
C ARG A 61 4.89 -8.49 -0.50
N GLN A 62 4.01 -7.72 0.13
CA GLN A 62 3.78 -6.32 -0.26
C GLN A 62 5.06 -5.47 -0.18
N ILE A 63 5.86 -5.64 0.87
CA ILE A 63 7.16 -4.96 1.02
C ILE A 63 8.12 -5.34 -0.11
N ARG A 64 8.14 -6.62 -0.52
CA ARG A 64 9.04 -7.11 -1.58
C ARG A 64 8.62 -6.66 -2.98
N GLU A 65 7.31 -6.57 -3.21
CA GLU A 65 6.74 -6.23 -4.52
C GLU A 65 6.61 -4.72 -4.75
N ALA A 66 6.59 -3.91 -3.69
CA ALA A 66 6.43 -2.47 -3.79
C ALA A 66 7.69 -1.81 -4.38
N ASP A 67 7.47 -0.87 -5.30
CA ASP A 67 8.51 0.02 -5.81
C ASP A 67 8.84 1.11 -4.78
N TYR A 68 7.83 1.55 -4.02
CA TYR A 68 7.96 2.50 -2.93
C TYR A 68 7.12 2.10 -1.71
N ILE A 69 7.61 2.45 -0.53
CA ILE A 69 6.87 2.34 0.73
C ILE A 69 6.69 3.73 1.31
N VAL A 70 5.45 4.14 1.52
CA VAL A 70 5.12 5.41 2.18
C VAL A 70 4.72 5.10 3.61
N VAL A 71 5.51 5.60 4.56
CA VAL A 71 5.18 5.52 5.99
C VAL A 71 4.32 6.73 6.35
N ILE A 72 3.08 6.47 6.73
CA ILE A 72 2.11 7.49 7.14
C ILE A 72 2.12 7.58 8.66
N ALA A 73 2.51 8.75 9.17
CA ALA A 73 2.51 9.03 10.59
C ALA A 73 1.17 9.62 11.05
N SER A 74 0.88 9.40 12.33
CA SER A 74 -0.23 9.94 13.11
C SER A 74 0.31 10.38 14.47
N ASP A 75 -0.45 11.22 15.16
CA ASP A 75 -0.04 11.78 16.45
C ASP A 75 -0.12 10.77 17.62
N GLY A 76 -0.69 9.58 17.39
CA GLY A 76 -0.89 8.53 18.40
C GLY A 76 -2.06 8.78 19.36
#